data_AF-A0A0C3QMW0-F1
#
_entry.id   AF-A0A0C3QMW0-F1
#
_cell.length_a   1.000
_cell.length_b   1.000
_cell.length_c   1.000
_cell.angle_alpha   90.00
_cell.angle_beta   90.00
_cell.angle_gamma   90.00
#
_symmetry.space_group_name_H-M   'P 1'
#
loop_
_entity.id
_entity.type
_entity.pdbx_description
1 polymer ?
#
loop_
_entity_poly.entity_id
_entity_poly.type
_entity_poly.pdbx_seq_one_letter_code
_entity_poly.pdbx_strand_id
1 'polypeptide(L)'
;YREIDGNRYETDGEELFLPEDTAGETKIDKLGNLLGGRKFKGSTFTSAIRPNPHKRYILSIEAARATGYRDSLYYFRRNALLVKITLTQSEKEILIADKILSQNLRSRIVTMVTARSAFMAGGSKLVKDGRWVDDDYYEDKAREECISKGFKPGDLVGDVGDNSFTDPNREAKLAAAAAAAAQQLSTSTDRASAVYKTGGPTTFFGGAGLSPFAGEMPSSRKAALGRDDVTEVNWMSMMASAVTEANEQFAKMRRERI
;
A
#
# COMPACT_ATOMS: atom_id res chain seq x y z
N TYR A 1 22.67 30.52 6.84
CA TYR A 1 21.22 30.79 7.01
C TYR A 1 20.50 30.49 5.70
N ARG A 2 19.19 30.23 5.75
CA ARG A 2 18.32 29.99 4.59
C ARG A 2 17.07 30.85 4.75
N GLU A 3 16.67 31.53 3.69
CA GLU A 3 15.46 32.36 3.69
C GLU A 3 14.29 31.56 3.10
N ILE A 4 13.20 31.45 3.85
CA ILE A 4 11.99 30.70 3.48
C ILE A 4 10.79 31.55 3.88
N ASP A 5 9.92 31.86 2.92
CA ASP A 5 8.70 32.66 3.13
C ASP A 5 8.95 34.00 3.86
N GLY A 6 10.07 34.67 3.54
CA GLY A 6 10.50 35.93 4.14
C GLY A 6 11.12 35.82 5.54
N ASN A 7 11.22 34.61 6.10
CA ASN A 7 11.84 34.35 7.38
C ASN A 7 13.25 33.76 7.20
N ARG A 8 14.20 34.22 8.01
CA ARG A 8 15.59 33.73 8.00
C ARG A 8 15.77 32.66 9.07
N TYR A 9 16.15 31.47 8.63
CA TYR A 9 16.47 30.34 9.50
C TYR A 9 17.97 30.07 9.50
N GLU A 10 18.54 29.87 10.68
CA GLU A 10 19.89 29.34 10.80
C GLU A 10 19.89 27.84 10.48
N THR A 11 21.03 27.32 10.02
CA THR A 11 21.17 25.90 9.65
C THR A 11 22.52 25.38 10.12
N ASP A 12 22.52 24.14 10.61
CA ASP A 12 23.74 23.40 10.94
C ASP A 12 24.25 22.55 9.76
N GLY A 13 23.61 22.67 8.59
CA GLY A 13 23.90 21.90 7.37
C GLY A 13 23.04 20.64 7.21
N GLU A 14 22.44 20.11 8.29
CA GLU A 14 21.59 18.92 8.27
C GLU A 14 20.14 19.20 8.66
N GLU A 15 19.91 20.24 9.45
CA GLU A 15 18.59 20.74 9.84
C GLU A 15 18.56 22.28 9.89
N LEU A 16 17.34 22.82 9.95
CA LEU A 16 17.10 24.23 10.22
C LEU A 16 16.75 24.38 11.70
N PHE A 17 17.23 25.45 12.32
CA PHE A 17 16.81 25.83 13.65
C PHE A 17 15.40 26.43 13.56
N LEU A 18 14.41 25.61 13.90
CA LEU A 18 13.00 26.00 13.93
C LEU A 18 12.60 26.45 15.35
N PRO A 19 11.52 27.23 15.49
CA PRO A 19 10.99 27.59 16.81
C PRO A 19 10.66 26.34 17.62
N GLU A 20 11.22 26.22 18.83
CA GLU A 20 10.94 25.12 19.75
C GLU A 20 9.55 25.32 20.39
N ASP A 21 8.86 24.21 20.68
CA ASP A 21 7.58 24.21 21.37
C ASP A 21 7.65 23.27 22.57
N THR A 22 7.16 23.72 23.72
CA THR A 22 7.30 23.00 24.99
C THR A 22 6.58 21.66 24.95
N ALA A 23 5.39 21.59 24.33
CA ALA A 23 4.66 20.34 24.14
C ALA A 23 5.41 19.39 23.20
N GLY A 24 5.93 19.90 22.07
CA GLY A 24 6.71 19.13 21.11
C GLY A 24 7.98 18.49 21.68
N GLU A 25 8.75 19.21 22.50
CA GLU A 25 9.97 18.69 23.13
C GLU A 25 9.72 17.52 24.10
N THR A 26 8.50 17.37 24.62
CA THR A 26 8.16 16.19 25.44
C THR A 26 7.96 14.92 24.62
N LYS A 27 7.77 15.04 23.29
CA LYS A 27 7.44 13.94 22.38
C LYS A 27 8.66 13.44 21.61
N ILE A 28 9.67 14.27 21.41
CA ILE A 28 10.89 13.93 20.68
C ILE A 28 12.12 14.60 21.30
N ASP A 29 13.23 13.88 21.36
CA ASP A 29 14.49 14.45 21.83
C ASP A 29 15.23 15.25 20.73
N LYS A 30 16.36 15.88 21.08
CA LYS A 30 17.21 16.62 20.13
C LYS A 30 17.95 15.71 19.12
N LEU A 31 18.06 14.41 19.42
CA LEU A 31 18.71 13.43 18.55
C LEU A 31 17.73 12.78 17.57
N GLY A 32 16.42 13.04 17.69
CA GLY A 32 15.38 12.45 16.85
C GLY A 32 14.83 11.10 17.33
N ASN A 33 15.01 10.75 18.60
CA ASN A 33 14.31 9.62 19.24
C ASN A 33 12.96 10.09 19.79
N LEU A 34 11.90 9.36 19.44
CA LEU A 34 10.56 9.60 19.99
C LEU A 34 10.47 9.14 21.45
N LEU A 35 9.74 9.91 22.25
CA LEU A 35 9.51 9.70 23.68
C LEU A 35 8.08 9.22 23.95
N GLY A 36 7.85 8.65 25.14
CA GLY A 36 6.52 8.20 25.56
C GLY A 36 6.01 6.96 24.83
N GLY A 37 6.90 6.07 24.39
CA GLY A 37 6.54 4.80 23.73
C GLY A 37 6.13 4.94 22.25
N ARG A 38 6.13 6.15 21.71
CA ARG A 38 5.87 6.45 20.30
C ARG A 38 6.93 5.81 19.40
N LYS A 39 6.51 5.40 18.21
CA LYS A 39 7.38 4.81 17.19
C LYS A 39 7.08 5.42 15.83
N PHE A 40 8.09 5.62 15.00
CA PHE A 40 7.89 6.06 13.63
C PHE A 40 7.27 4.94 12.79
N LYS A 41 6.49 5.31 11.77
CA LYS A 41 6.01 4.37 10.75
C LYS A 41 7.15 3.84 9.86
N GLY A 42 8.16 4.67 9.61
CA GLY A 42 9.35 4.31 8.82
C GLY A 42 10.54 3.89 9.70
N SER A 43 11.53 3.27 9.06
CA SER A 43 12.73 2.80 9.75
C SER A 43 13.67 3.98 10.02
N THR A 44 14.05 4.18 11.27
CA THR A 44 15.05 5.17 11.65
C THR A 44 16.42 4.53 11.84
N PHE A 45 17.47 5.27 11.47
CA PHE A 45 18.84 4.80 11.52
C PHE A 45 19.80 5.94 11.88
N THR A 46 21.01 5.58 12.25
CA THR A 46 22.11 6.51 12.54
C THR A 46 23.19 6.36 11.46
N SER A 47 24.00 7.40 11.25
CA SER A 47 25.15 7.32 10.34
C SER A 47 26.43 7.67 11.10
N ALA A 48 27.36 6.72 11.18
CA ALA A 48 28.64 6.93 11.85
C ALA A 48 29.57 7.92 11.12
N ILE A 49 29.30 8.21 9.85
CA ILE A 49 30.12 9.07 8.99
C ILE A 49 29.70 10.55 9.13
N ARG A 50 28.55 10.82 9.75
CA ARG A 50 28.00 12.17 9.94
C ARG A 50 28.57 12.84 11.19
N PRO A 51 28.53 14.18 11.27
CA PRO A 51 29.10 14.93 12.40
C PRO A 51 28.54 14.49 13.76
N ASN A 52 27.25 14.14 13.82
CA ASN A 52 26.63 13.59 15.02
C ASN A 52 26.21 12.12 14.79
N PRO A 53 26.97 11.14 15.31
CA PRO A 53 26.70 9.73 15.09
C PRO A 53 25.45 9.21 15.83
N HIS A 54 24.95 9.96 16.82
CA HIS A 54 23.75 9.60 17.57
C HIS A 54 22.47 10.20 16.99
N LYS A 55 22.58 11.13 16.03
CA LYS A 55 21.43 11.74 15.37
C LYS A 55 20.72 10.69 14.52
N ARG A 56 19.41 10.61 14.67
CA ARG A 56 18.52 9.70 13.93
C ARG A 56 18.07 10.36 12.63
N TYR A 57 18.11 9.56 11.57
CA TYR A 57 17.64 9.93 10.24
C TYR A 57 16.57 8.94 9.79
N ILE A 58 15.75 9.38 8.83
CA ILE A 58 14.76 8.57 8.13
C ILE A 58 14.93 8.78 6.63
N LEU A 59 14.70 7.72 5.84
CA LEU A 59 14.72 7.84 4.39
C LEU A 59 13.61 8.81 3.94
N SER A 60 13.94 9.73 3.03
CA SER A 60 12.97 10.75 2.59
C SER A 60 11.73 10.13 1.95
N ILE A 61 11.90 9.00 1.26
CA ILE A 61 10.80 8.28 0.62
C ILE A 61 9.85 7.64 1.64
N GLU A 62 10.36 7.15 2.76
CA GLU A 62 9.53 6.58 3.81
C GLU A 62 8.77 7.68 4.55
N ALA A 63 9.44 8.77 4.90
CA ALA A 63 8.81 9.93 5.51
C ALA A 63 7.71 10.51 4.62
N ALA A 64 7.97 10.64 3.31
CA ALA A 64 7.00 11.09 2.33
C ALA A 64 5.77 10.17 2.28
N ARG A 65 5.96 8.85 2.17
CA ARG A 65 4.86 7.88 2.14
C ARG A 65 4.04 7.90 3.44
N ALA A 66 4.70 7.92 4.59
CA ALA A 66 4.04 7.94 5.90
C ALA A 66 3.16 9.18 6.08
N THR A 67 3.55 10.31 5.49
CA THR A 67 2.83 11.59 5.56
C THR A 67 1.83 11.80 4.40
N GLY A 68 1.75 10.86 3.45
CA GLY A 68 0.79 10.88 2.34
C GLY A 68 1.27 11.56 1.06
N TYR A 69 2.57 11.84 0.93
CA TYR A 69 3.13 12.38 -0.31
C TYR A 69 3.50 11.25 -1.28
N ARG A 70 3.26 11.51 -2.57
CA ARG A 70 3.52 10.55 -3.65
C ARG A 70 5.00 10.20 -3.79
N ASP A 71 5.88 11.19 -3.64
CA ASP A 71 7.32 11.03 -3.76
C ASP A 71 8.07 12.03 -2.87
N SER A 72 9.37 11.79 -2.69
CA SER A 72 10.22 12.65 -1.87
C SER A 72 10.43 14.04 -2.47
N LEU A 73 10.30 14.20 -3.79
CA LEU A 73 10.46 15.51 -4.44
C LEU A 73 9.31 16.44 -4.07
N TYR A 74 8.08 15.95 -4.16
CA TYR A 74 6.88 16.68 -3.77
C TYR A 74 6.85 16.94 -2.27
N TYR A 75 7.32 15.98 -1.46
CA TYR A 75 7.50 16.16 -0.02
C TYR A 75 8.39 17.37 0.31
N PHE A 76 9.55 17.51 -0.33
CA PHE A 76 10.44 18.67 -0.12
C PHE A 76 9.88 19.98 -0.68
N ARG A 77 9.12 19.95 -1.78
CA ARG A 77 8.51 21.16 -2.35
C ARG A 77 7.42 21.73 -1.45
N ARG A 78 6.64 20.85 -0.80
CA ARG A 78 5.58 21.27 0.13
C ARG A 78 6.12 21.64 1.50
N ASN A 79 7.27 21.07 1.89
CA ASN A 79 7.90 21.31 3.18
C ASN A 79 9.27 21.96 2.99
N ALA A 80 9.28 23.26 2.68
CA ALA A 80 10.51 24.02 2.40
C ALA A 80 11.50 24.05 3.58
N LEU A 81 10.99 23.89 4.81
CA LEU A 81 11.75 23.85 6.06
C LEU A 81 12.62 22.58 6.19
N LEU A 82 12.33 21.53 5.42
CA LEU A 82 13.14 20.32 5.45
C LEU A 82 14.45 20.52 4.66
N VAL A 83 15.54 20.00 5.23
CA VAL A 83 16.84 19.96 4.56
C VAL A 83 16.99 18.60 3.88
N LYS A 84 17.22 18.63 2.57
CA LYS A 84 17.46 17.43 1.77
C LYS A 84 18.92 17.00 1.92
N ILE A 85 19.14 15.87 2.59
CA ILE A 85 20.48 15.27 2.73
C ILE A 85 20.61 14.14 1.72
N THR A 86 21.64 14.18 0.88
CA THR A 86 21.94 13.07 -0.06
C THR A 86 22.88 12.08 0.62
N LEU A 87 22.58 10.78 0.51
CA LEU A 87 23.44 9.74 1.06
C LEU A 87 24.69 9.56 0.21
N THR A 88 25.82 9.38 0.88
CA THR A 88 27.07 8.96 0.25
C THR A 88 27.02 7.47 -0.14
N GLN A 89 27.96 7.03 -0.99
CA GLN A 89 28.01 5.64 -1.41
C GLN A 89 28.24 4.68 -0.24
N SER A 90 29.16 5.02 0.67
CA SER A 90 29.47 4.22 1.86
C SER A 90 28.26 4.09 2.80
N GLU A 91 27.52 5.18 3.02
CA GLU A 91 26.29 5.15 3.82
C GLU A 91 25.24 4.21 3.21
N LYS A 92 25.06 4.24 1.89
CA LYS A 92 24.13 3.33 1.20
C LYS A 92 24.52 1.87 1.39
N GLU A 93 25.81 1.55 1.36
CA GLU A 93 26.30 0.18 1.55
C GLU A 93 26.03 -0.34 2.96
N ILE A 94 26.23 0.50 3.99
CA ILE A 94 25.89 0.18 5.38
C ILE A 94 24.38 -0.06 5.51
N LEU A 95 23.53 0.83 4.98
CA LEU A 95 22.08 0.65 5.07
C LEU A 95 21.54 -0.55 4.29
N ILE A 96 22.22 -0.94 3.21
CA ILE A 96 21.91 -2.17 2.49
C ILE A 96 22.27 -3.39 3.34
N ALA A 97 23.44 -3.37 4.00
CA ALA A 97 23.87 -4.45 4.89
C ALA A 97 22.88 -4.61 6.07
N ASP A 98 22.40 -3.50 6.62
CA ASP A 98 21.40 -3.45 7.69
C ASP A 98 19.96 -3.76 7.21
N LYS A 99 19.77 -4.03 5.91
CA LYS A 99 18.48 -4.31 5.26
C LYS A 99 17.44 -3.19 5.37
N ILE A 100 17.87 -1.97 5.70
CA ILE A 100 17.03 -0.77 5.69
C ILE A 100 16.81 -0.30 4.26
N LEU A 101 17.87 -0.37 3.43
CA LEU A 101 17.83 0.02 2.02
C LEU A 101 17.84 -1.22 1.11
N SER A 102 16.97 -1.24 0.10
CA SER A 102 16.97 -2.31 -0.91
C SER A 102 18.19 -2.22 -1.84
N GLN A 103 18.76 -3.38 -2.20
CA GLN A 103 19.89 -3.51 -3.13
C GLN A 103 19.67 -2.80 -4.48
N ASN A 104 18.43 -2.75 -4.96
CA ASN A 104 18.07 -2.09 -6.22
C ASN A 104 18.27 -0.57 -6.20
N LEU A 105 18.35 0.03 -5.02
CA LEU A 105 18.54 1.47 -4.83
C LEU A 105 20.02 1.85 -4.71
N ARG A 106 20.95 0.87 -4.77
CA ARG A 106 22.40 1.10 -4.66
C ARG A 106 22.92 2.12 -5.67
N SER A 107 22.51 2.01 -6.94
CA SER A 107 22.95 2.90 -8.03
C SER A 107 22.14 4.20 -8.13
N ARG A 108 21.06 4.34 -7.35
CA ARG A 108 20.19 5.52 -7.38
C ARG A 108 20.67 6.56 -6.39
N ILE A 109 20.30 7.81 -6.65
CA ILE A 109 20.42 8.89 -5.68
C ILE A 109 19.34 8.67 -4.62
N VAL A 110 19.76 8.47 -3.38
CA VAL A 110 18.86 8.29 -2.23
C VAL A 110 19.08 9.46 -1.30
N THR A 111 17.99 9.97 -0.73
CA THR A 111 18.02 11.09 0.22
C THR A 111 17.41 10.71 1.54
N MET A 112 17.86 11.38 2.59
CA MET A 112 17.36 11.28 3.96
C MET A 112 17.10 12.67 4.54
N VAL A 113 16.41 12.66 5.67
CA VAL A 113 16.12 13.83 6.50
C VAL A 113 16.36 13.47 7.96
N THR A 114 16.62 14.45 8.81
CA THR A 114 16.68 14.21 10.26
C THR A 114 15.30 13.79 10.75
N ALA A 115 15.25 12.80 11.65
CA ALA A 115 13.99 12.30 12.18
C ALA A 115 13.21 13.39 12.94
N ARG A 116 13.94 14.30 13.61
CA ARG A 116 13.38 15.45 14.32
C ARG A 116 12.68 16.44 13.39
N SER A 117 13.35 16.92 12.34
CA SER A 117 12.70 17.83 11.39
C SER A 117 11.54 17.17 10.64
N ALA A 118 11.65 15.88 10.32
CA ALA A 118 10.56 15.13 9.71
C ALA A 118 9.34 15.05 10.64
N PHE A 119 9.54 14.86 11.95
CA PHE A 119 8.47 14.86 12.95
C PHE A 119 7.89 16.27 13.15
N MET A 120 8.70 17.32 13.15
CA MET A 120 8.19 18.70 13.22
C MET A 120 7.29 19.05 12.03
N ALA A 121 7.60 18.55 10.83
CA ALA A 121 6.81 18.80 9.62
C ALA A 121 5.61 17.84 9.45
N GLY A 122 5.76 16.58 9.85
CA GLY A 122 4.75 15.53 9.61
C GLY A 122 3.91 15.16 10.82
N GLY A 123 4.40 15.41 12.03
CA GLY A 123 3.76 15.18 13.32
C GLY A 123 3.13 13.80 13.45
N SER A 124 1.84 13.79 13.79
CA SER A 124 1.06 12.58 14.08
C SER A 124 1.02 11.60 12.91
N LYS A 125 1.12 12.07 11.66
CA LYS A 125 1.12 11.21 10.47
C LYS A 125 2.35 10.32 10.38
N LEU A 126 3.49 10.78 10.89
CA LEU A 126 4.76 10.07 10.84
C LEU A 126 4.87 9.00 11.95
N VAL A 127 4.04 9.12 13.00
CA VAL A 127 3.98 8.22 14.15
C VAL A 127 3.03 7.05 13.87
N LYS A 128 3.43 5.84 14.27
CA LYS A 128 2.58 4.65 14.18
C LYS A 128 1.41 4.79 15.16
N ASP A 129 0.20 4.55 14.66
CA ASP A 129 -1.05 4.74 15.41
C ASP A 129 -1.19 6.16 15.98
N GLY A 130 -0.60 7.15 15.30
CA GLY A 130 -0.62 8.54 15.72
C GLY A 130 -2.03 9.13 15.74
N ARG A 131 -2.27 9.99 16.72
CA ARG A 131 -3.52 10.72 16.92
C ARG A 131 -3.37 12.18 16.50
N TRP A 132 -4.39 12.71 15.85
CA TRP A 132 -4.43 14.12 15.46
C TRP A 132 -4.26 15.02 16.68
N VAL A 133 -3.43 16.05 16.56
CA VAL A 133 -3.09 17.02 17.62
C VAL A 133 -2.18 16.43 18.70
N ASP A 134 -2.57 15.32 19.32
CA ASP A 134 -1.85 14.75 20.47
C ASP A 134 -0.43 14.25 20.12
N ASP A 135 -0.22 13.78 18.90
CA ASP A 135 1.09 13.30 18.42
C ASP A 135 1.76 14.27 17.43
N ASP A 136 1.23 15.48 17.28
CA ASP A 136 1.85 16.54 16.49
C ASP A 136 2.86 17.34 17.33
N TYR A 137 3.93 17.84 16.69
CA TYR A 137 4.93 18.64 17.39
C TYR A 137 4.38 20.02 17.78
N TYR A 138 3.68 20.68 16.87
CA TYR A 138 3.01 21.97 17.10
C TYR A 138 1.50 21.75 17.27
N GLU A 139 1.05 21.53 18.50
CA GLU A 139 -0.34 21.17 18.78
C GLU A 139 -1.34 22.24 18.33
N ASP A 140 -0.99 23.52 18.52
CA ASP A 140 -1.89 24.63 18.18
C ASP A 140 -2.14 24.71 16.67
N LYS A 141 -1.07 24.64 15.86
CA LYS A 141 -1.18 24.58 14.41
C LYS A 141 -1.92 23.33 13.95
N ALA A 142 -1.62 22.19 14.57
CA ALA A 142 -2.29 20.93 14.24
C ALA A 142 -3.78 20.97 14.55
N ARG A 143 -4.20 21.67 15.62
CA ARG A 143 -5.61 21.85 15.99
C ARG A 143 -6.37 22.65 14.94
N GLU A 144 -5.80 23.76 14.45
CA GLU A 144 -6.37 24.56 13.37
C GLU A 144 -6.48 23.76 12.06
N GLU A 145 -5.43 23.01 11.71
CA GLU A 145 -5.44 22.13 10.54
C GLU A 145 -6.46 20.99 10.66
N CYS A 146 -6.62 20.42 11.86
CA CYS A 146 -7.56 19.34 12.14
C CYS A 146 -9.00 19.84 11.93
N ILE A 147 -9.33 21.00 12.52
CA ILE A 147 -10.65 21.62 12.40
C ILE A 147 -10.96 21.99 10.95
N SER A 148 -10.01 22.63 10.24
CA SER A 148 -10.21 23.03 8.84
C SER A 148 -10.43 21.86 7.88
N LYS A 149 -9.86 20.69 8.18
CA LYS A 149 -10.06 19.45 7.40
C LYS A 149 -11.29 18.63 7.86
N GLY A 150 -11.97 19.06 8.92
CA GLY A 150 -13.14 18.38 9.48
C GLY A 150 -12.81 17.12 10.29
N PHE A 151 -11.57 16.95 10.74
CA PHE A 151 -11.17 15.88 11.64
C PHE A 151 -11.40 16.29 13.10
N LYS A 152 -11.56 15.30 13.99
CA LYS A 152 -11.65 15.56 15.43
C LYS A 152 -10.26 15.39 16.06
N PRO A 153 -9.86 16.30 16.97
CA PRO A 153 -8.66 16.10 17.78
C PRO A 153 -8.72 14.77 18.54
N GLY A 154 -7.60 14.04 18.59
CA GLY A 154 -7.48 12.75 19.28
C GLY A 154 -7.90 11.52 18.46
N ASP A 155 -8.55 11.71 17.32
CA ASP A 155 -8.86 10.61 16.39
C ASP A 155 -7.58 10.05 15.78
N LEU A 156 -7.60 8.77 15.45
CA LEU A 156 -6.49 8.11 14.78
C LEU A 156 -6.31 8.65 13.36
N VAL A 157 -5.07 8.96 12.99
CA VAL A 157 -4.73 9.43 11.63
C VAL A 157 -4.97 8.35 10.58
N GLY A 158 -4.83 7.08 10.95
CA GLY A 158 -4.88 5.94 10.02
C GLY A 158 -3.59 5.75 9.20
N ASP A 159 -3.57 4.69 8.40
CA ASP A 159 -2.47 4.45 7.45
C ASP A 159 -2.77 5.14 6.12
N VAL A 160 -1.93 6.12 5.76
CA VAL A 160 -2.06 6.90 4.51
C VAL A 160 -1.68 6.06 3.28
N GLY A 161 -1.11 4.86 3.48
CA GLY A 161 -0.89 3.86 2.42
C GLY A 161 -2.19 3.33 1.80
N ASP A 162 -3.32 3.52 2.48
CA ASP A 162 -4.64 3.34 1.90
C ASP A 162 -5.09 4.70 1.36
N ASN A 163 -5.03 4.89 0.03
CA ASN A 163 -5.47 6.10 -0.70
C ASN A 163 -6.98 6.42 -0.51
N SER A 164 -7.62 5.89 0.54
CA SER A 164 -9.04 5.92 0.83
C SER A 164 -9.46 7.05 1.78
N PHE A 165 -8.51 7.83 2.32
CA PHE A 165 -8.80 8.88 3.33
C PHE A 165 -8.90 10.31 2.78
N THR A 166 -8.31 10.61 1.62
CA THR A 166 -8.33 11.97 1.03
C THR A 166 -9.22 12.10 -0.21
N ASP A 167 -9.98 11.06 -0.55
CA ASP A 167 -10.85 11.09 -1.72
C ASP A 167 -12.27 11.52 -1.29
N PRO A 168 -12.74 12.73 -1.68
CA PRO A 168 -14.11 13.17 -1.39
C PRO A 168 -15.18 12.25 -2.03
N ASN A 169 -14.78 11.33 -2.91
CA ASN A 169 -15.63 10.33 -3.55
C ASN A 169 -15.50 8.93 -2.93
N ARG A 170 -14.99 8.82 -1.69
CA ARG A 170 -14.79 7.54 -0.98
C ARG A 170 -16.04 6.66 -0.97
N GLU A 171 -17.20 7.20 -0.58
CA GLU A 171 -18.44 6.44 -0.54
C GLU A 171 -18.86 5.96 -1.93
N ALA A 172 -18.72 6.81 -2.95
CA ALA A 172 -19.02 6.45 -4.33
C ALA A 172 -18.05 5.37 -4.87
N LYS A 173 -16.77 5.42 -4.50
CA LYS A 173 -15.76 4.41 -4.88
C LYS A 173 -15.91 3.11 -4.10
N LEU A 174 -16.29 3.15 -2.83
CA LEU A 174 -16.63 1.95 -2.05
C LEU A 174 -17.90 1.30 -2.59
N ALA A 175 -18.92 2.08 -2.93
CA ALA A 175 -20.13 1.59 -3.59
C ALA A 175 -19.82 1.02 -4.98
N ALA A 176 -18.96 1.68 -5.77
CA ALA A 176 -18.53 1.19 -7.07
C ALA A 176 -17.64 -0.06 -6.96
N ALA A 177 -16.78 -0.17 -5.94
CA ALA A 177 -15.97 -1.35 -5.67
C ALA A 177 -16.82 -2.52 -5.16
N ALA A 178 -17.84 -2.26 -4.34
CA ALA A 178 -18.82 -3.27 -3.93
C ALA A 178 -19.68 -3.73 -5.11
N ALA A 179 -20.10 -2.81 -5.99
CA ALA A 179 -20.79 -3.14 -7.24
C ALA A 179 -19.89 -3.92 -8.21
N ALA A 180 -18.62 -3.56 -8.32
CA ALA A 180 -17.63 -4.29 -9.12
C ALA A 180 -17.31 -5.67 -8.52
N ALA A 181 -17.27 -5.81 -7.19
CA ALA A 181 -17.11 -7.10 -6.51
C ALA A 181 -18.34 -7.99 -6.72
N ALA A 182 -19.56 -7.42 -6.72
CA ALA A 182 -20.79 -8.13 -7.08
C ALA A 182 -20.80 -8.56 -8.56
N GLN A 183 -20.26 -7.74 -9.47
CA GLN A 183 -20.03 -8.08 -10.88
C GLN A 183 -18.90 -9.11 -11.09
N GLN A 184 -17.88 -9.13 -10.23
CA GLN A 184 -16.83 -10.14 -10.25
C GLN A 184 -17.31 -11.49 -9.73
N LEU A 185 -18.27 -11.50 -8.80
CA LEU A 185 -18.91 -12.74 -8.35
C LEU A 185 -19.73 -13.38 -9.48
N SER A 186 -20.40 -12.58 -10.33
CA SER A 186 -21.12 -13.10 -11.51
C SER A 186 -20.22 -13.52 -12.67
N THR A 187 -19.04 -12.89 -12.84
CA THR A 187 -18.05 -13.26 -13.88
C THR A 187 -17.02 -14.32 -13.43
N SER A 188 -16.95 -14.64 -12.13
CA SER A 188 -16.10 -15.72 -11.61
C SER A 188 -16.53 -17.11 -12.07
N THR A 189 -17.80 -17.28 -12.45
CA THR A 189 -18.32 -18.53 -13.02
C THR A 189 -17.82 -18.80 -14.44
N ASP A 190 -17.41 -17.77 -15.20
CA ASP A 190 -16.89 -17.92 -16.57
C ASP A 190 -15.35 -17.97 -16.64
N ARG A 191 -14.63 -17.77 -15.52
CA ARG A 191 -13.16 -17.80 -15.46
C ARG A 191 -12.54 -18.99 -14.71
N ALA A 192 -13.35 -20.00 -14.36
CA ALA A 192 -12.84 -21.26 -13.81
C ALA A 192 -11.99 -22.09 -14.80
N SER A 193 -11.76 -21.62 -16.03
CA SER A 193 -10.97 -22.30 -17.07
C SER A 193 -9.49 -21.89 -17.11
N ALA A 194 -9.03 -20.94 -16.28
CA ALA A 194 -7.68 -20.36 -16.40
C ALA A 194 -6.72 -20.70 -15.25
N VAL A 195 -6.95 -21.79 -14.51
CA VAL A 195 -6.06 -22.19 -13.38
C VAL A 195 -4.96 -23.19 -13.80
N TYR A 196 -4.99 -23.75 -15.01
CA TYR A 196 -3.97 -24.70 -15.48
C TYR A 196 -3.38 -24.34 -16.84
N LYS A 197 -2.06 -24.54 -16.99
CA LYS A 197 -1.31 -24.32 -18.24
C LYS A 197 -1.80 -25.26 -19.35
N THR A 198 -1.85 -24.74 -20.57
CA THR A 198 -2.17 -25.49 -21.80
C THR A 198 -1.27 -26.72 -21.96
N GLY A 199 -1.88 -27.92 -21.99
CA GLY A 199 -1.20 -29.18 -22.35
C GLY A 199 -1.14 -30.27 -21.27
N GLY A 200 -1.65 -30.05 -20.05
CA GLY A 200 -1.80 -31.11 -19.04
C GLY A 200 -3.23 -31.64 -18.95
N PRO A 201 -3.47 -32.88 -18.48
CA PRO A 201 -4.82 -33.38 -18.24
C PRO A 201 -5.47 -32.60 -17.09
N THR A 202 -6.34 -31.66 -17.43
CA THR A 202 -7.06 -30.81 -16.46
C THR A 202 -8.36 -31.46 -16.05
N THR A 203 -8.52 -31.75 -14.76
CA THR A 203 -9.84 -32.09 -14.19
C THR A 203 -10.66 -30.81 -14.07
N PHE A 204 -11.65 -30.64 -14.94
CA PHE A 204 -12.65 -29.59 -14.79
C PHE A 204 -13.58 -29.96 -13.63
N PHE A 205 -13.62 -29.14 -12.58
CA PHE A 205 -14.65 -29.24 -11.56
C PHE A 205 -15.94 -28.62 -12.12
N GLY A 206 -17.05 -29.35 -11.99
CA GLY A 206 -18.34 -28.91 -12.52
C GLY A 206 -18.74 -27.51 -12.01
N GLY A 207 -19.44 -26.75 -12.85
CA GLY A 207 -20.03 -25.46 -12.46
C GLY A 207 -21.11 -25.62 -11.39
N ALA A 208 -21.80 -24.52 -11.04
CA ALA A 208 -22.74 -24.42 -9.92
C ALA A 208 -24.01 -25.31 -9.97
N GLY A 209 -24.04 -26.35 -10.82
CA GLY A 209 -25.18 -27.26 -10.97
C GLY A 209 -26.40 -26.66 -11.67
N LEU A 210 -26.26 -25.43 -12.20
CA LEU A 210 -27.30 -24.75 -12.95
C LEU A 210 -27.38 -25.28 -14.38
N SER A 211 -28.57 -25.19 -14.98
CA SER A 211 -28.77 -25.51 -16.39
C SER A 211 -27.81 -24.68 -17.25
N PRO A 212 -27.18 -25.26 -18.29
CA PRO A 212 -26.36 -24.51 -19.23
C PRO A 212 -27.15 -23.41 -19.95
N PHE A 213 -28.48 -23.47 -19.94
CA PHE A 213 -29.37 -22.45 -20.50
C PHE A 213 -29.83 -21.38 -19.50
N ALA A 214 -29.40 -21.46 -18.23
CA ALA A 214 -29.75 -20.46 -17.23
C ALA A 214 -28.89 -19.19 -17.38
N GLY A 215 -29.54 -18.06 -17.70
CA GLY A 215 -28.91 -16.74 -17.84
C GLY A 215 -28.47 -16.41 -19.27
N GLU A 216 -27.83 -15.24 -19.45
CA GLU A 216 -27.32 -14.83 -20.76
C GLU A 216 -26.08 -15.66 -21.15
N MET A 217 -26.20 -16.46 -22.20
CA MET A 217 -25.11 -17.29 -22.72
C MET A 217 -24.28 -16.58 -23.79
N PRO A 218 -22.94 -16.69 -23.74
CA PRO A 218 -22.07 -16.27 -24.84
C PRO A 218 -22.40 -17.01 -26.15
N SER A 219 -22.38 -16.29 -27.29
CA SER A 219 -22.75 -16.84 -28.60
C SER A 219 -21.94 -18.09 -29.02
N SER A 220 -20.68 -18.19 -28.58
CA SER A 220 -19.82 -19.36 -28.85
C SER A 220 -20.30 -20.63 -28.11
N ARG A 221 -20.76 -20.49 -26.87
CA ARG A 221 -21.30 -21.59 -26.06
C ARG A 221 -22.64 -22.07 -26.63
N LYS A 222 -23.49 -21.12 -27.07
CA LYS A 222 -24.75 -21.42 -27.76
C LYS A 222 -24.54 -22.18 -29.07
N ALA A 223 -23.54 -21.78 -29.87
CA ALA A 223 -23.19 -22.48 -31.10
C ALA A 223 -22.64 -23.89 -30.85
N ALA A 224 -21.85 -24.10 -29.78
CA ALA A 224 -21.33 -25.42 -29.43
C ALA A 224 -22.46 -26.39 -29.03
N LEU A 225 -23.36 -25.97 -28.14
CA LEU A 225 -24.51 -26.79 -27.73
C LEU A 225 -25.44 -27.11 -28.91
N GLY A 226 -25.61 -26.16 -29.84
CA GLY A 226 -26.38 -26.40 -31.06
C GLY A 226 -25.72 -27.36 -32.06
N ARG A 227 -24.39 -27.53 -32.04
CA ARG A 227 -23.71 -28.56 -32.85
C ARG A 227 -23.90 -29.96 -32.28
N ASP A 228 -24.00 -30.06 -30.97
CA ASP A 228 -24.12 -31.33 -30.25
C ASP A 228 -25.60 -31.72 -30.00
N ASP A 229 -26.54 -31.04 -30.67
CA ASP A 229 -28.00 -31.18 -30.51
C ASP A 229 -28.47 -31.14 -29.04
N VAL A 230 -27.77 -30.36 -28.21
CA VAL A 230 -28.10 -30.16 -26.81
C VAL A 230 -29.11 -29.03 -26.67
N THR A 231 -30.24 -29.36 -26.06
CA THR A 231 -31.41 -28.50 -25.82
C THR A 231 -31.71 -28.41 -24.33
N GLU A 232 -32.56 -27.45 -23.95
CA GLU A 232 -32.96 -27.25 -22.55
C GLU A 232 -33.71 -28.45 -21.93
N VAL A 233 -34.26 -29.34 -22.76
CA VAL A 233 -34.98 -30.53 -22.29
C VAL A 233 -34.08 -31.76 -22.20
N ASN A 234 -33.13 -31.94 -23.13
CA ASN A 234 -32.30 -33.16 -23.20
C ASN A 234 -30.88 -32.98 -22.63
N TRP A 235 -30.46 -31.78 -22.21
CA TRP A 235 -29.08 -31.56 -21.75
C TRP A 235 -28.70 -32.42 -20.55
N MET A 236 -29.64 -32.65 -19.61
CA MET A 236 -29.34 -33.45 -18.42
C MET A 236 -29.04 -34.90 -18.79
N SER A 237 -29.81 -35.49 -19.70
CA SER A 237 -29.58 -36.88 -20.14
C SER A 237 -28.31 -37.00 -20.97
N MET A 238 -28.04 -36.03 -21.84
CA MET A 238 -26.80 -35.98 -22.64
C MET A 238 -25.54 -35.90 -21.76
N MET A 239 -25.56 -35.03 -20.75
CA MET A 239 -24.44 -34.89 -19.82
C MET A 239 -24.27 -36.14 -18.94
N ALA A 240 -25.36 -36.75 -18.48
CA ALA A 240 -25.30 -38.00 -17.71
C ALA A 240 -24.71 -39.16 -18.53
N SER A 241 -25.08 -39.28 -19.80
CA SER A 241 -24.49 -40.26 -20.73
C SER A 241 -23.00 -40.02 -20.93
N ALA A 242 -22.58 -38.77 -21.14
CA ALA A 242 -21.17 -38.40 -21.31
C ALA A 242 -20.33 -38.72 -20.06
N VAL A 243 -20.87 -38.47 -18.86
CA VAL A 243 -20.20 -38.82 -17.59
C VAL A 243 -20.06 -40.33 -17.47
N THR A 244 -21.08 -41.09 -17.86
CA THR A 244 -21.06 -42.57 -17.82
C THR A 244 -19.98 -43.11 -18.75
N GLU A 245 -19.92 -42.62 -19.99
CA GLU A 245 -18.91 -43.01 -20.97
C GLU A 245 -17.48 -42.69 -20.50
N ALA A 246 -17.26 -41.49 -19.96
CA ALA A 246 -15.95 -41.11 -19.40
C ALA A 246 -15.55 -42.04 -18.25
N ASN A 247 -16.50 -42.42 -17.38
CA ASN A 247 -16.23 -43.34 -16.28
C ASN A 247 -15.87 -44.75 -16.77
N GLU A 248 -16.53 -45.24 -17.82
CA GLU A 248 -16.17 -46.50 -18.48
C GLU A 248 -14.76 -46.46 -19.09
N GLN A 249 -14.41 -45.37 -19.76
CA GLN A 249 -13.06 -45.16 -20.30
C GLN A 249 -12.00 -45.17 -19.19
N PHE A 250 -12.23 -44.48 -18.08
CA PHE A 250 -11.31 -44.51 -16.94
C PHE A 250 -11.23 -45.88 -16.27
N ALA A 251 -12.34 -46.62 -16.20
CA ALA A 251 -12.34 -48.00 -15.72
C ALA A 251 -11.51 -48.92 -16.63
N LYS A 252 -11.62 -48.77 -17.95
CA LYS A 252 -10.79 -49.50 -18.92
C LYS A 252 -9.31 -49.16 -18.77
N MET A 253 -8.94 -47.88 -18.74
CA MET A 253 -7.55 -47.44 -18.55
C MET A 253 -6.94 -47.97 -17.24
N ARG A 254 -7.74 -48.06 -16.16
CA ARG A 254 -7.28 -48.63 -14.89
C ARG A 254 -7.04 -50.14 -14.98
N ARG A 255 -7.88 -50.88 -15.70
CA ARG A 255 -7.69 -52.32 -15.94
C ARG A 255 -6.48 -52.61 -16.83
N GLU A 256 -6.20 -51.75 -17.81
CA GLU A 256 -5.04 -51.91 -18.72
C GLU A 256 -3.70 -51.53 -18.07
N ARG A 257 -3.72 -50.86 -16.91
CA ARG A 257 -2.52 -50.46 -16.15
C ARG A 257 -2.08 -51.45 -15.06
N ILE A 258 -2.83 -52.52 -14.84
CA ILE A 258 -2.51 -53.64 -13.93
C ILE A 258 -2.16 -54.85 -14.78
#